data_AF-B8F0X8-F1
#
_entry.id   AF-B8F0X8-F1
#
_cell.length_a   1.000
_cell.length_b   1.000
_cell.length_c   1.000
_cell.angle_alpha   90.00
_cell.angle_beta   90.00
_cell.angle_gamma   90.00
#
_symmetry.space_group_name_H-M   'P 1'
#
loop_
_entity.id
_entity.type
_entity.pdbx_description
1 polymer ?
#
loop_
_entity_poly.entity_id
_entity_poly.type
_entity_poly.pdbx_seq_one_letter_code
_entity_poly.pdbx_strand_id
1 'polypeptide(L)'
;MKKVKRSFDDYVAYFREGSLNDGEIAAKLGVSRVNVWRMRQKWESGEISVNEDSRVTISEDTFEHLVAQTFKSEVKAKKVKGELDLERANLELGFIRAFKQYSSIELASMLSKIDDLRFKIDSLNKQCNKKNAKCVNENINSLKAELNELIKECSIKEMELYYECMKRLAAAHEVDSKSNYKSSKGHK
;
A
#
# COMPACT_ATOMS: atom_id res chain seq x y z
N MET A 1 -39.43 -7.84 -36.04
CA MET A 1 -40.68 -8.20 -35.31
C MET A 1 -40.51 -7.83 -33.85
N LYS A 2 -41.37 -6.97 -33.28
CA LYS A 2 -41.35 -6.65 -31.85
C LYS A 2 -41.78 -7.91 -31.08
N LYS A 3 -40.91 -8.46 -30.23
CA LYS A 3 -41.26 -9.62 -29.38
C LYS A 3 -42.21 -9.12 -28.29
N VAL A 4 -43.47 -9.52 -28.36
CA VAL A 4 -44.45 -9.25 -27.30
C VAL A 4 -44.01 -10.04 -26.07
N LYS A 5 -43.73 -9.37 -24.95
CA LYS A 5 -43.49 -10.06 -23.67
C LYS A 5 -44.84 -10.60 -23.19
N ARG A 6 -44.93 -11.91 -23.02
CA ARG A 6 -46.09 -12.61 -22.44
C ARG A 6 -45.75 -13.09 -21.04
N SER A 7 -46.69 -12.94 -20.13
CA SER A 7 -46.57 -13.42 -18.74
C SER A 7 -46.59 -14.95 -18.70
N PHE A 8 -46.13 -15.57 -17.63
CA PHE A 8 -46.22 -17.03 -17.47
C PHE A 8 -47.68 -17.49 -17.43
N ASP A 9 -48.56 -16.71 -16.77
CA ASP A 9 -49.99 -17.00 -16.65
C ASP A 9 -50.70 -17.04 -18.02
N ASP A 10 -50.24 -16.23 -18.98
CA ASP A 10 -50.74 -16.24 -20.36
C ASP A 10 -50.55 -17.62 -21.03
N TYR A 11 -49.49 -18.37 -20.67
CA TYR A 11 -49.25 -19.73 -21.17
C TYR A 11 -50.04 -20.77 -20.38
N VAL A 12 -50.11 -20.61 -19.06
CA VAL A 12 -50.79 -21.55 -18.15
C VAL A 12 -52.28 -21.70 -18.49
N ALA A 13 -52.94 -20.63 -18.91
CA ALA A 13 -54.34 -20.68 -19.36
C ALA A 13 -54.55 -21.73 -20.47
N TYR A 14 -53.67 -21.75 -21.47
CA TYR A 14 -53.74 -22.72 -22.58
C TYR A 14 -53.29 -24.13 -22.17
N PHE A 15 -52.31 -24.25 -21.27
CA PHE A 15 -51.87 -25.55 -20.77
C PHE A 15 -52.95 -26.26 -19.97
N ARG A 16 -53.73 -25.51 -19.17
CA ARG A 16 -54.88 -26.04 -18.43
C ARG A 16 -56.04 -26.44 -19.33
N GLU A 17 -56.27 -25.69 -20.41
CA GLU A 17 -57.34 -25.99 -21.37
C GLU A 17 -57.05 -27.27 -22.16
N GLY A 18 -55.77 -27.57 -22.44
CA GLY A 18 -55.31 -28.84 -23.03
C GLY A 18 -55.73 -29.08 -24.49
N SER A 19 -56.45 -28.14 -25.10
CA SER A 19 -57.05 -28.25 -26.44
C SER A 19 -56.12 -27.84 -27.59
N LEU A 20 -55.00 -27.18 -27.29
CA LEU A 20 -54.09 -26.62 -28.28
C LEU A 20 -52.69 -27.22 -28.20
N ASN A 21 -52.09 -27.46 -29.36
CA ASN A 21 -50.69 -27.85 -29.46
C ASN A 21 -49.74 -26.64 -29.34
N ASP A 22 -48.44 -26.90 -29.07
CA ASP A 22 -47.46 -25.83 -28.86
C ASP A 22 -47.29 -24.86 -30.05
N GLY A 23 -47.59 -25.31 -31.28
CA GLY A 23 -47.57 -24.47 -32.47
C GLY A 23 -48.74 -23.49 -32.51
N GLU A 24 -49.93 -23.94 -32.13
CA GLU A 24 -51.14 -23.11 -32.05
C GLU A 24 -51.03 -22.09 -30.92
N ILE A 25 -50.51 -22.50 -29.76
CA ILE A 25 -50.25 -21.60 -28.63
C ILE A 25 -49.21 -20.54 -29.02
N ALA A 26 -48.16 -20.92 -29.73
CA ALA A 26 -47.14 -20.00 -30.23
C ALA A 26 -47.72 -18.95 -31.17
N ALA A 27 -48.60 -19.36 -32.10
CA ALA A 27 -49.29 -18.47 -33.02
C ALA A 27 -50.23 -17.50 -32.29
N LYS A 28 -51.03 -17.98 -31.32
CA LYS A 28 -51.94 -17.15 -30.52
C LYS A 28 -51.19 -16.14 -29.63
N LEU A 29 -50.09 -16.56 -29.01
CA LEU A 29 -49.33 -15.70 -28.10
C LEU A 29 -48.33 -14.78 -28.82
N GLY A 30 -48.03 -15.04 -30.10
CA GLY A 30 -47.06 -14.28 -30.89
C GLY A 30 -45.61 -14.55 -30.46
N VAL A 31 -45.32 -15.79 -30.04
CA VAL A 31 -44.03 -16.21 -29.49
C VAL A 31 -43.49 -17.43 -30.25
N SER A 32 -42.24 -17.82 -30.02
CA SER A 32 -41.69 -19.02 -30.65
C SER A 32 -42.25 -20.30 -30.02
N ARG A 33 -42.40 -21.35 -30.83
CA ARG A 33 -42.77 -22.70 -30.34
C ARG A 33 -41.82 -23.22 -29.25
N VAL A 34 -40.52 -22.91 -29.37
CA VAL A 34 -39.50 -23.27 -28.37
C VAL A 34 -39.78 -22.59 -27.02
N ASN A 35 -40.25 -21.34 -27.02
CA ASN A 35 -40.61 -20.66 -25.78
C ASN A 35 -41.83 -21.31 -25.12
N VAL A 36 -42.84 -21.70 -25.91
CA VAL A 36 -44.01 -22.42 -25.38
C VAL A 36 -43.59 -23.75 -24.76
N TRP A 37 -42.75 -24.53 -25.44
CA TRP A 37 -42.24 -25.79 -24.91
C TRP A 37 -41.49 -25.62 -23.58
N ARG A 38 -40.62 -24.60 -23.46
CA ARG A 38 -39.93 -24.28 -22.20
C ARG A 38 -40.91 -23.91 -21.08
N MET A 39 -41.94 -23.12 -21.38
CA MET A 39 -42.95 -22.76 -20.39
C MET A 39 -43.82 -23.95 -19.99
N ARG A 40 -44.11 -24.87 -20.91
CA ARG A 40 -44.84 -26.11 -20.63
C ARG A 40 -44.04 -27.01 -19.71
N GLN A 41 -42.75 -27.20 -19.98
CA GLN A 41 -41.86 -27.98 -19.11
C GLN A 41 -41.78 -27.38 -17.70
N LYS A 42 -41.70 -26.04 -17.60
CA LYS A 42 -41.72 -25.34 -16.30
C LYS A 42 -43.07 -25.46 -15.57
N TRP A 43 -44.17 -25.54 -16.30
CA TRP A 43 -45.50 -25.73 -15.74
C TRP A 43 -45.74 -27.18 -15.28
N GLU A 44 -45.34 -28.17 -16.10
CA GLU A 44 -45.42 -29.61 -15.80
C GLU A 44 -44.50 -30.01 -14.64
N SER A 45 -43.35 -29.35 -14.49
CA SER A 45 -42.43 -29.60 -13.37
C SER A 45 -42.96 -29.13 -12.01
N GLY A 46 -44.07 -28.38 -11.97
CA GLY A 46 -44.63 -27.86 -10.73
C GLY A 46 -43.74 -26.80 -10.05
N GLU A 47 -42.77 -26.20 -10.76
CA GLU A 47 -41.95 -25.06 -10.29
C GLU A 47 -42.76 -23.75 -10.23
N ILE A 48 -43.92 -23.81 -9.58
CA ILE A 48 -44.63 -22.63 -9.08
C ILE A 48 -44.40 -22.59 -7.56
N SER A 49 -43.14 -22.57 -7.15
CA SER A 49 -42.83 -21.94 -5.87
C SER A 49 -42.74 -20.44 -6.14
N VAL A 50 -43.85 -19.75 -5.83
CA VAL A 50 -43.74 -18.36 -5.36
C VAL A 50 -42.97 -18.47 -4.05
N ASN A 51 -41.64 -18.47 -4.13
CA ASN A 51 -40.79 -18.51 -2.95
C ASN A 51 -40.81 -17.11 -2.35
N GLU A 52 -41.81 -16.88 -1.49
CA GLU A 52 -41.91 -15.70 -0.63
C GLU A 52 -40.90 -15.75 0.53
N ASP A 53 -40.04 -16.76 0.57
CA ASP A 53 -38.92 -16.84 1.49
C ASP A 53 -37.63 -16.50 0.73
N SER A 54 -37.06 -15.32 1.00
CA SER A 54 -35.78 -14.83 0.48
C SER A 54 -34.57 -15.62 1.01
N ARG A 55 -34.77 -16.87 1.40
CA ARG A 55 -33.75 -17.75 1.97
C ARG A 55 -33.04 -18.50 0.85
N VAL A 56 -31.77 -18.14 0.68
CA VAL A 56 -30.83 -18.89 -0.15
C VAL A 56 -30.38 -20.11 0.64
N THR A 57 -30.70 -21.30 0.17
CA THR A 57 -30.21 -22.56 0.73
C THR A 57 -28.92 -22.96 0.00
N ILE A 58 -27.82 -23.13 0.73
CA ILE A 58 -26.54 -23.62 0.22
C ILE A 58 -26.22 -24.99 0.81
N SER A 59 -25.53 -25.85 0.05
CA SER A 59 -25.07 -27.14 0.58
C SER A 59 -23.93 -26.94 1.58
N GLU A 60 -23.86 -27.82 2.58
CA GLU A 60 -22.81 -27.83 3.60
C GLU A 60 -21.41 -27.87 2.96
N ASP A 61 -21.20 -28.73 1.96
CA ASP A 61 -19.94 -28.81 1.22
C ASP A 61 -19.52 -27.47 0.57
N THR A 62 -20.49 -26.72 0.03
CA THR A 62 -20.23 -25.40 -0.58
C THR A 62 -19.84 -24.40 0.50
N PHE A 63 -20.53 -24.43 1.64
CA PHE A 63 -20.22 -23.57 2.78
C PHE A 63 -18.81 -23.86 3.33
N GLU A 64 -18.48 -25.12 3.60
CA GLU A 64 -17.17 -25.55 4.10
C GLU A 64 -16.04 -25.17 3.12
N HIS A 65 -16.26 -25.35 1.82
CA HIS A 65 -15.29 -24.93 0.82
C HIS A 65 -15.06 -23.41 0.82
N LEU A 66 -16.12 -22.60 0.91
CA LEU A 66 -16.02 -21.14 0.99
C LEU A 66 -15.28 -20.70 2.25
N VAL A 67 -15.56 -21.33 3.39
CA VAL A 67 -14.87 -21.06 4.66
C VAL A 67 -13.39 -21.39 4.54
N ALA A 68 -13.04 -22.59 4.06
CA ALA A 68 -11.65 -23.01 3.87
C ALA A 68 -10.89 -22.09 2.89
N GLN A 69 -11.54 -21.69 1.79
CA GLN A 69 -10.95 -20.78 0.81
C GLN A 69 -10.71 -19.38 1.39
N THR A 70 -11.65 -18.88 2.19
CA THR A 70 -11.55 -17.58 2.87
C THR A 70 -10.36 -17.56 3.81
N PHE A 71 -10.24 -18.56 4.70
CA PHE A 71 -9.10 -18.67 5.61
C PHE A 71 -7.77 -18.83 4.86
N LYS A 72 -7.73 -19.63 3.79
CA LYS A 72 -6.53 -19.78 2.96
C LYS A 72 -6.09 -18.46 2.33
N SER A 73 -7.05 -17.65 1.87
CA SER A 73 -6.76 -16.33 1.30
C SER A 73 -6.26 -15.35 2.36
N GLU A 74 -6.81 -15.40 3.58
CA GLU A 74 -6.39 -14.58 4.71
C GLU A 74 -4.96 -14.91 5.16
N VAL A 75 -4.62 -16.19 5.29
CA VAL A 75 -3.25 -16.62 5.65
C VAL A 75 -2.24 -16.16 4.60
N LYS A 76 -2.59 -16.29 3.31
CA LYS A 76 -1.74 -15.77 2.22
C LYS A 76 -1.56 -14.26 2.31
N ALA A 77 -2.62 -13.50 2.56
CA ALA A 77 -2.55 -12.05 2.70
C ALA A 77 -1.68 -11.64 3.90
N LYS A 78 -1.81 -12.32 5.04
CA LYS A 78 -0.96 -12.12 6.23
C LYS A 78 0.51 -12.38 5.93
N LYS A 79 0.81 -13.45 5.20
CA LYS A 79 2.18 -13.77 4.78
C LYS A 79 2.77 -12.67 3.89
N VAL A 80 2.06 -12.26 2.84
CA VAL A 80 2.51 -11.19 1.93
C VAL A 80 2.71 -9.88 2.68
N LYS A 81 1.80 -9.54 3.61
CA LYS A 81 1.96 -8.38 4.47
C LYS A 81 3.24 -8.46 5.31
N GLY A 82 3.52 -9.61 5.92
CA GLY A 82 4.75 -9.82 6.69
C GLY A 82 6.03 -9.70 5.84
N GLU A 83 6.02 -10.23 4.62
CA GLU A 83 7.13 -10.08 3.68
C GLU A 83 7.32 -8.59 3.27
N LEU A 84 6.24 -7.88 3.01
CA LEU A 84 6.29 -6.45 2.69
C LEU A 84 6.80 -5.60 3.86
N ASP A 85 6.34 -5.87 5.08
CA ASP A 85 6.78 -5.18 6.29
C ASP A 85 8.28 -5.40 6.53
N LEU A 86 8.78 -6.62 6.26
CA LEU A 86 10.20 -6.94 6.32
C LEU A 86 11.03 -6.19 5.26
N GLU A 87 10.58 -6.18 4.00
CA GLU A 87 11.26 -5.44 2.94
C GLU A 87 11.28 -3.93 3.19
N ARG A 88 10.19 -3.39 3.76
CA ARG A 88 10.14 -2.00 4.20
C ARG A 88 11.20 -1.73 5.28
N ALA A 89 11.29 -2.58 6.31
CA ALA A 89 12.29 -2.42 7.36
C ALA A 89 13.73 -2.50 6.80
N ASN A 90 13.97 -3.40 5.85
CA ASN A 90 15.26 -3.51 5.17
C ASN A 90 15.61 -2.23 4.40
N LEU A 91 14.65 -1.64 3.71
CA LEU A 91 14.82 -0.38 2.99
C LEU A 91 15.13 0.78 3.94
N GLU A 92 14.40 0.89 5.06
CA GLU A 92 14.62 1.91 6.10
C GLU A 92 16.04 1.80 6.70
N LEU A 93 16.48 0.58 7.03
CA LEU A 93 17.84 0.33 7.52
C LEU A 93 18.91 0.62 6.46
N GLY A 94 18.66 0.23 5.21
CA GLY A 94 19.55 0.49 4.07
C GLY A 94 19.75 1.99 3.85
N PHE A 95 18.66 2.75 3.90
CA PHE A 95 18.69 4.20 3.83
C PHE A 95 19.52 4.83 4.96
N ILE A 96 19.27 4.43 6.22
CA ILE A 96 20.03 4.95 7.37
C ILE A 96 21.53 4.70 7.20
N ARG A 97 21.91 3.51 6.71
CA ARG A 97 23.32 3.16 6.48
C ARG A 97 23.94 4.04 5.39
N ALA A 98 23.28 4.18 4.25
CA ALA A 98 23.76 4.98 3.14
C ALA A 98 23.87 6.46 3.54
N PHE A 99 22.88 6.97 4.27
CA PHE A 99 22.90 8.35 4.76
C PHE A 99 24.04 8.59 5.74
N LYS A 100 24.29 7.69 6.69
CA LYS A 100 25.45 7.80 7.60
C LYS A 100 26.77 7.85 6.83
N GLN A 101 26.95 6.99 5.83
CA GLN A 101 28.14 7.00 4.97
C GLN A 101 28.29 8.32 4.24
N TYR A 102 27.20 8.82 3.65
CA TYR A 102 27.17 10.12 2.99
C TYR A 102 27.58 11.25 3.93
N SER A 103 26.96 11.36 5.11
CA SER A 103 27.30 12.38 6.11
C SER A 103 28.76 12.29 6.55
N SER A 104 29.31 11.08 6.73
CA SER A 104 30.73 10.91 7.06
C SER A 104 31.66 11.42 5.95
N ILE A 105 31.30 11.22 4.69
CA ILE A 105 32.07 11.73 3.54
C ILE A 105 32.01 13.25 3.48
N GLU A 106 30.81 13.83 3.61
CA GLU A 106 30.60 15.27 3.56
C GLU A 106 31.38 16.00 4.67
N LEU A 107 31.45 15.41 5.87
CA LEU A 107 32.14 15.98 7.03
C LEU A 107 33.63 15.63 7.11
N ALA A 108 34.14 14.75 6.22
CA ALA A 108 35.48 14.19 6.34
C ALA A 108 36.59 15.26 6.38
N SER A 109 36.49 16.31 5.57
CA SER A 109 37.49 17.38 5.53
C SER A 109 37.54 18.17 6.84
N MET A 110 36.38 18.48 7.43
CA MET A 110 36.31 19.21 8.70
C MET A 110 36.84 18.35 9.86
N LEU A 111 36.46 17.07 9.89
CA LEU A 111 36.94 16.12 10.89
C LEU A 111 38.47 15.96 10.82
N SER A 112 39.05 15.85 9.61
CA SER A 112 40.50 15.80 9.43
C SER A 112 41.18 17.06 10.00
N LYS A 113 40.65 18.26 9.72
CA LYS A 113 41.20 19.51 10.25
C LYS A 113 41.11 19.58 11.77
N ILE A 114 40.00 19.09 12.35
CA ILE A 114 39.82 18.99 13.81
C ILE A 114 40.88 18.09 14.42
N ASP A 115 41.14 16.93 13.82
CA ASP A 115 42.13 15.99 14.32
C ASP A 115 43.57 16.51 14.17
N ASP A 116 43.88 17.19 13.06
CA ASP A 116 45.17 17.86 12.87
C ASP A 116 45.41 18.95 13.92
N LEU A 117 44.39 19.77 14.22
CA LEU A 117 44.46 20.80 15.26
C LEU A 117 44.64 20.18 16.66
N ARG A 118 43.91 19.11 16.98
CA ARG A 118 44.08 18.36 18.23
C ARG A 118 45.50 17.84 18.37
N PHE A 119 46.04 17.21 17.33
CA PHE A 119 47.41 16.72 17.32
C PHE A 119 48.43 17.84 17.53
N LYS A 120 48.24 18.98 16.86
CA LYS A 120 49.10 20.16 17.01
C LYS A 120 49.06 20.72 18.42
N ILE A 121 47.88 20.86 19.01
CA ILE A 121 47.69 21.32 20.40
C ILE A 121 48.38 20.36 21.38
N ASP A 122 48.21 19.05 21.21
CA ASP A 122 48.84 18.05 22.08
C ASP A 122 50.37 18.05 21.99
N SER A 123 50.91 18.21 20.78
CA SER A 123 52.35 18.36 20.56
C SER A 123 52.90 19.61 21.25
N LEU A 124 52.22 20.75 21.11
CA LEU A 124 52.61 22.00 21.76
C LEU A 124 52.51 21.93 23.29
N ASN A 125 51.46 21.34 23.83
CA ASN A 125 51.31 21.11 25.28
C ASN A 125 52.48 20.29 25.84
N LYS A 126 52.88 19.21 25.14
CA LYS A 126 54.03 18.37 25.54
C LYS A 126 55.36 19.14 25.51
N GLN A 127 55.52 20.07 24.57
CA GLN A 127 56.73 20.91 24.48
C GLN A 127 56.74 22.01 25.56
N CYS A 128 55.58 22.61 25.86
CA CYS A 128 55.45 23.66 26.88
C CYS A 128 55.79 23.12 28.28
N ASN A 129 55.38 21.89 28.61
CA ASN A 129 55.74 21.24 29.87
C ASN A 129 57.26 21.05 30.06
N LYS A 130 58.07 21.14 28.99
CA LYS A 130 59.54 21.06 29.04
C LYS A 130 60.23 22.43 29.07
N LYS A 131 59.55 23.49 28.64
CA LYS A 131 60.10 24.85 28.50
C LYS A 131 59.03 25.84 28.95
N ASN A 132 59.13 26.36 30.18
CA ASN A 132 58.19 27.33 30.79
C ASN A 132 58.15 28.68 30.00
N ALA A 133 57.50 28.72 28.85
CA ALA A 133 57.45 29.89 27.97
C ALA A 133 56.01 30.40 27.78
N LYS A 134 55.74 31.63 28.27
CA LYS A 134 54.43 32.32 28.21
C LYS A 134 53.84 32.44 26.78
N CYS A 135 54.69 32.69 25.77
CA CYS A 135 54.30 32.80 24.36
C CYS A 135 53.68 31.51 23.79
N VAL A 136 54.11 30.33 24.28
CA VAL A 136 53.56 29.04 23.84
C VAL A 136 52.12 28.85 24.35
N ASN A 137 51.81 29.41 25.53
CA ASN A 137 50.48 29.32 26.13
C ASN A 137 49.42 30.16 25.39
N GLU A 138 49.79 31.36 24.92
CA GLU A 138 48.90 32.21 24.11
C GLU A 138 48.58 31.56 22.76
N ASN A 139 49.58 30.95 22.10
CA ASN A 139 49.38 30.20 20.86
C ASN A 139 48.49 28.96 21.04
N ILE A 140 48.67 28.22 22.14
CA ILE A 140 47.80 27.07 22.46
C ILE A 140 46.35 27.53 22.69
N ASN A 141 46.14 28.64 23.38
CA ASN A 141 44.81 29.19 23.62
C ASN A 141 44.13 29.64 22.31
N SER A 142 44.88 30.26 21.40
CA SER A 142 44.38 30.61 20.07
C SER A 142 43.95 29.37 19.28
N LEU A 143 44.78 28.32 19.24
CA LEU A 143 44.44 27.07 18.54
C LEU A 143 43.25 26.35 19.18
N LYS A 144 43.09 26.43 20.50
CA LYS A 144 41.90 25.89 21.19
C LYS A 144 40.63 26.65 20.81
N ALA A 145 40.71 27.97 20.67
CA ALA A 145 39.57 28.77 20.21
C ALA A 145 39.19 28.39 18.77
N GLU A 146 40.17 28.28 17.87
CA GLU A 146 39.96 27.83 16.49
C GLU A 146 39.35 26.42 16.41
N LEU A 147 39.87 25.48 17.21
CA LEU A 147 39.33 24.13 17.32
C LEU A 147 37.85 24.14 17.77
N ASN A 148 37.52 24.97 18.76
CA ASN A 148 36.14 25.07 19.26
C ASN A 148 35.19 25.64 18.21
N GLU A 149 35.61 26.64 17.45
CA GLU A 149 34.79 27.18 16.36
C GLU A 149 34.59 26.15 15.23
N LEU A 150 35.64 25.43 14.84
CA LEU A 150 35.53 24.37 13.83
C LEU A 150 34.63 23.21 14.29
N ILE A 151 34.67 22.84 15.57
CA ILE A 151 33.75 21.83 16.13
C ILE A 151 32.30 22.31 16.03
N LYS A 152 32.03 23.57 16.39
CA LYS A 152 30.68 24.15 16.26
C LYS A 152 30.22 24.15 14.82
N GLU A 153 31.06 24.60 13.89
CA GLU A 153 30.75 24.63 12.46
C GLU A 153 30.46 23.22 11.93
N CYS A 154 31.27 22.23 12.32
CA CYS A 154 31.06 20.83 11.95
C CYS A 154 29.72 20.30 12.48
N SER A 155 29.35 20.62 13.72
CA SER A 155 28.06 20.23 14.31
C SER A 155 26.88 20.91 13.62
N ILE A 156 27.00 22.20 13.27
CA ILE A 156 25.97 22.91 12.49
C ILE A 156 25.79 22.22 11.15
N LYS A 157 26.90 21.87 10.47
CA LYS A 157 26.84 21.22 9.17
C LYS A 157 26.18 19.84 9.24
N GLU A 158 26.51 19.06 10.26
CA GLU A 158 25.85 17.78 10.50
C GLU A 158 24.33 17.94 10.67
N MET A 159 23.91 18.93 11.46
CA MET A 159 22.49 19.24 11.66
C MET A 159 21.78 19.69 10.38
N GLU A 160 22.44 20.49 9.53
CA GLU A 160 21.91 20.87 8.22
C GLU A 160 21.66 19.66 7.32
N LEU A 161 22.60 18.69 7.31
CA LEU A 161 22.46 17.47 6.53
C LEU A 161 21.25 16.65 6.98
N TYR A 162 21.05 16.50 8.30
CA TYR A 162 19.85 15.85 8.84
C TYR A 162 18.58 16.60 8.43
N TYR A 163 18.56 17.93 8.58
CA TYR A 163 17.40 18.74 8.27
C TYR A 163 16.99 18.66 6.80
N GLU A 164 17.95 18.83 5.87
CA GLU A 164 17.68 18.74 4.43
C GLU A 164 17.20 17.35 4.02
N CYS A 165 17.77 16.31 4.61
CA CYS A 165 17.31 14.93 4.41
C CYS A 165 15.85 14.74 4.84
N MET A 166 15.52 15.16 6.06
CA MET A 166 14.15 15.05 6.59
C MET A 166 13.15 15.87 5.78
N LYS A 167 13.54 17.07 5.33
CA LYS A 167 12.72 17.92 4.46
C LYS A 167 12.39 17.25 3.12
N ARG A 168 13.38 16.57 2.51
CA ARG A 168 13.16 15.79 1.27
C ARG A 168 12.24 14.60 1.49
N LEU A 169 12.42 13.87 2.60
CA LEU A 169 11.53 12.75 2.96
C LEU A 169 10.09 13.22 3.19
N ALA A 170 9.90 14.35 3.88
CA ALA A 170 8.58 14.93 4.10
C ALA A 170 7.92 15.37 2.79
N ALA A 171 8.67 16.00 1.88
CA ALA A 171 8.16 16.41 0.57
C ALA A 171 7.70 15.21 -0.28
N ALA A 172 8.43 14.09 -0.24
CA ALA A 172 8.03 12.87 -0.92
C ALA A 172 6.68 12.33 -0.40
N HIS A 173 6.48 12.34 0.93
CA HIS A 173 5.22 11.92 1.56
C HIS A 173 4.02 12.81 1.17
N GLU A 174 4.22 14.12 1.00
CA GLU A 174 3.15 15.03 0.57
C GLU A 174 2.69 14.79 -0.87
N VAL A 175 3.59 14.39 -1.77
CA VAL A 175 3.27 14.11 -3.19
C VAL A 175 2.34 12.90 -3.30
N ASP A 176 2.59 11.85 -2.51
CA ASP A 176 1.73 10.66 -2.45
C ASP A 176 0.36 10.95 -1.80
N SER A 177 0.33 11.86 -0.83
CA SER A 177 -0.91 12.29 -0.17
C SER A 177 -1.83 13.06 -1.13
N LYS A 178 -1.26 13.86 -2.04
CA LYS A 178 -1.99 14.66 -3.04
C LYS A 178 -2.38 13.84 -4.28
N SER A 179 -1.64 12.80 -4.64
CA SER A 179 -1.97 11.92 -5.78
C SER A 179 -3.17 11.01 -5.47
N ASN A 180 -3.30 10.52 -4.24
CA ASN A 180 -4.39 9.64 -3.81
C ASN A 180 -5.78 10.30 -3.79
N TYR A 181 -5.87 11.64 -3.71
CA TYR A 181 -7.15 12.35 -3.74
C TYR A 181 -7.81 12.40 -5.14
N LYS A 182 -7.05 12.13 -6.21
CA LYS A 182 -7.59 12.15 -7.59
C LYS A 182 -8.14 10.81 -8.08
N SER A 183 -7.88 9.71 -7.38
CA SER A 183 -8.31 8.36 -7.79
C SER A 183 -9.71 7.98 -7.32
N SER A 184 -10.28 8.64 -6.30
CA SER A 184 -11.55 8.23 -5.69
C SER A 184 -12.83 8.85 -6.29
N LYS A 185 -12.72 9.73 -7.30
CA LYS A 185 -13.88 10.34 -7.98
C LYS A 185 -13.99 9.82 -9.40
N GLY A 186 -14.59 8.64 -9.59
CA GLY A 186 -14.75 8.15 -10.96
C GLY A 186 -15.48 6.84 -11.18
N HIS A 187 -16.45 6.44 -10.35
CA HIS A 187 -17.47 5.47 -10.77
C HIS A 187 -18.83 5.86 -10.18
N LYS A 188 -19.67 6.46 -11.01
CA LYS A 188 -21.13 6.50 -10.89
C LYS A 188 -21.71 6.05 -12.22
#